data_AF-A0A1N6Q2I9-F1
#
_entry.id   AF-A0A1N6Q2I9-F1
#
_cell.length_a   1.000
_cell.length_b   1.000
_cell.length_c   1.000
_cell.angle_alpha   90.00
_cell.angle_beta   90.00
_cell.angle_gamma   90.00
#
_symmetry.space_group_name_H-M   'P 1'
#
loop_
_entity.id
_entity.type
_entity.pdbx_description
1 polymer ?
#
loop_
_entity_poly.entity_id
_entity_poly.type
_entity_poly.pdbx_seq_one_letter_code
_entity_poly.pdbx_strand_id
1 'polypeptide(L)'
;MPKINQHTVMNAPALLPPLAEQTEIVRRVEQLFAFADQLEAKVATAQARIDRLTQSILAKAFRGELVPQDPNDEPASVLLERIQAQRAAAPKARRGRKATA
;
A
#
# COMPACT_ATOMS: atom_id res chain seq x y z
N MET A 1 36.69 -9.92 -1.42
CA MET A 1 35.76 -9.97 -0.27
C MET A 1 36.49 -9.49 0.96
N PRO A 2 35.94 -8.52 1.73
CA PRO A 2 36.53 -8.13 2.99
C PRO A 2 36.53 -9.34 3.95
N LYS A 3 37.66 -9.58 4.62
CA LYS A 3 37.84 -10.66 5.59
C LYS A 3 38.47 -10.08 6.86
N ILE A 4 37.92 -10.44 8.01
CA ILE A 4 38.53 -10.16 9.31
C ILE A 4 39.27 -11.41 9.78
N ASN A 5 40.49 -11.25 10.33
CA ASN A 5 41.30 -12.37 10.84
C ASN A 5 41.43 -12.28 12.37
N GLN A 6 41.90 -13.36 13.00
CA GLN A 6 42.02 -13.44 14.46
C GLN A 6 42.92 -12.34 15.04
N HIS A 7 44.02 -12.02 14.35
CA HIS A 7 44.93 -10.95 14.78
C HIS A 7 44.23 -9.59 14.81
N THR A 8 43.36 -9.29 13.83
CA THR A 8 42.57 -8.05 13.81
C THR A 8 41.56 -7.98 14.96
N VAL A 9 40.87 -9.09 15.26
CA VAL A 9 39.87 -9.12 16.34
C VAL A 9 40.52 -8.94 17.71
N MET A 10 41.64 -9.64 17.96
CA MET A 10 42.33 -9.59 19.26
C MET A 10 42.95 -8.22 19.58
N ASN A 11 43.32 -7.46 18.54
CA ASN A 11 43.90 -6.13 18.69
C ASN A 11 42.85 -5.01 18.60
N ALA A 12 41.57 -5.33 18.48
CA ALA A 12 40.52 -4.32 18.43
C ALA A 12 40.42 -3.61 19.79
N PRO A 13 40.47 -2.28 19.85
CA PRO A 13 40.36 -1.55 21.10
C PRO A 13 38.94 -1.73 21.66
N ALA A 14 38.84 -2.15 22.91
CA ALA A 14 37.58 -2.29 23.63
C ALA A 14 37.66 -1.55 24.96
N LEU A 15 36.66 -0.72 25.24
CA LEU A 15 36.47 -0.12 26.55
C LEU A 15 35.68 -1.13 27.40
N LEU A 16 36.24 -1.52 28.55
CA LEU A 16 35.62 -2.50 29.44
C LEU A 16 35.15 -1.80 30.73
N PRO A 17 33.88 -1.38 30.81
CA PRO A 17 33.33 -0.79 32.02
C PRO A 17 33.11 -1.87 33.11
N PRO A 18 32.79 -1.50 34.36
CA PRO A 18 32.44 -2.46 35.41
C PRO A 18 31.25 -3.36 35.01
N LEU A 19 31.21 -4.58 35.53
CA LEU A 19 30.16 -5.57 35.18
C LEU A 19 28.72 -5.07 35.38
N ALA A 20 28.50 -4.26 36.42
CA ALA A 20 27.19 -3.65 36.66
C ALA A 20 26.77 -2.71 35.51
N GLU A 21 27.70 -1.91 34.99
CA GLU A 21 27.46 -1.01 33.86
C GLU A 21 27.29 -1.80 32.56
N GLN A 22 28.09 -2.84 32.32
CA GLN A 22 27.90 -3.74 31.18
C GLN A 22 26.48 -4.32 31.17
N THR A 23 26.00 -4.80 32.32
CA THR A 23 24.65 -5.38 32.46
C THR A 23 23.57 -4.33 32.16
N GLU A 24 23.71 -3.11 32.67
CA GLU A 24 22.76 -2.03 32.38
C GLU A 24 22.78 -1.60 30.91
N ILE A 25 23.96 -1.54 30.29
CA ILE A 25 24.08 -1.24 28.85
C ILE A 25 23.33 -2.30 28.04
N VAL A 26 23.60 -3.58 28.29
CA VAL A 26 22.93 -4.70 27.59
C VAL A 26 21.42 -4.62 27.78
N ARG A 27 20.95 -4.43 29.03
CA ARG A 27 19.52 -4.31 29.34
C ARG A 27 18.84 -3.19 28.53
N ARG A 28 19.48 -2.02 28.42
CA ARG A 28 18.94 -0.88 27.64
C ARG A 28 18.94 -1.17 26.14
N VAL A 29 20.00 -1.79 25.63
CA VAL A 29 20.10 -2.17 24.21
C VAL A 29 19.02 -3.19 23.85
N GLU A 30 18.83 -4.22 24.67
CA GLU A 30 17.77 -5.21 24.50
C GLU A 30 16.37 -4.58 24.50
N GLN A 31 16.11 -3.61 25.38
CA GLN A 31 14.86 -2.87 25.40
C GLN A 31 14.63 -2.08 24.10
N LEU A 32 15.67 -1.46 23.55
CA LEU A 32 15.58 -0.71 22.30
C LEU A 32 15.34 -1.65 21.11
N PHE A 33 15.98 -2.81 21.06
CA PHE A 33 15.72 -3.82 20.03
C PHE A 33 14.29 -4.36 20.12
N ALA A 34 13.82 -4.73 21.31
CA ALA A 34 12.44 -5.18 21.49
C ALA A 34 11.42 -4.11 21.06
N PHE A 35 11.72 -2.83 21.30
CA PHE A 35 10.87 -1.73 20.82
C PHE A 35 10.89 -1.61 19.29
N ALA A 36 12.05 -1.75 18.66
CA ALA A 36 12.19 -1.75 17.20
C ALA A 36 11.37 -2.89 16.57
N ASP A 37 11.49 -4.12 17.08
CA ASP A 37 10.75 -5.29 16.62
C ASP A 37 9.23 -5.07 16.72
N GLN A 38 8.77 -4.49 17.83
CA GLN A 38 7.35 -4.17 18.01
C GLN A 38 6.87 -3.10 17.03
N LEU A 39 7.69 -2.10 16.72
CA LEU A 39 7.36 -1.06 15.75
C LEU A 39 7.24 -1.66 14.34
N GLU A 40 8.20 -2.48 13.93
CA GLU A 40 8.17 -3.18 12.64
C GLU A 40 6.91 -4.05 12.52
N ALA A 41 6.58 -4.82 13.54
CA ALA A 41 5.37 -5.66 13.55
C ALA A 41 4.07 -4.82 13.45
N LYS A 42 4.00 -3.67 14.12
CA LYS A 42 2.86 -2.75 14.02
C LYS A 42 2.73 -2.16 12.62
N VAL A 43 3.84 -1.76 12.00
CA VAL A 43 3.85 -1.24 10.62
C VAL A 43 3.38 -2.31 9.64
N ALA A 44 3.91 -3.55 9.75
CA ALA A 44 3.50 -4.66 8.90
C ALA A 44 1.99 -4.97 9.03
N THR A 45 1.46 -4.96 10.25
CA THR A 45 0.04 -5.19 10.51
C THR A 45 -0.83 -4.05 9.96
N ALA A 46 -0.39 -2.80 10.10
CA ALA A 46 -1.09 -1.64 9.55
C ALA A 46 -1.13 -1.68 8.02
N GLN A 47 -0.02 -2.03 7.37
CA GLN A 47 0.04 -2.19 5.92
C GLN A 47 -0.95 -3.26 5.42
N ALA A 48 -0.95 -4.44 6.06
CA ALA A 48 -1.89 -5.52 5.72
C ALA A 48 -3.36 -5.11 5.90
N ARG A 49 -3.66 -4.25 6.90
CA ARG A 49 -5.00 -3.69 7.09
C ARG A 49 -5.39 -2.71 5.99
N ILE A 50 -4.48 -1.85 5.56
CA ILE A 50 -4.70 -0.90 4.45
C ILE A 50 -5.02 -1.67 3.18
N ASP A 51 -4.25 -2.70 2.85
CA ASP A 51 -4.48 -3.49 1.63
C ASP A 51 -5.87 -4.12 1.62
N ARG A 52 -6.29 -4.70 2.75
CA ARG A 52 -7.65 -5.28 2.90
C ARG A 52 -8.73 -4.22 2.84
N LEU A 53 -8.51 -3.06 3.49
CA LEU A 53 -9.47 -1.97 3.49
C LEU A 53 -9.69 -1.42 2.07
N THR A 54 -8.61 -1.19 1.32
CA THR A 54 -8.69 -0.74 -0.08
C THR A 54 -9.49 -1.73 -0.93
N GLN A 55 -9.22 -3.04 -0.81
CA GLN A 55 -10.00 -4.06 -1.52
C GLN A 55 -11.49 -4.04 -1.13
N SER A 56 -11.78 -3.91 0.17
CA SER A 56 -13.17 -3.83 0.65
C SER A 56 -13.89 -2.57 0.15
N ILE A 57 -13.21 -1.41 0.14
CA ILE A 57 -13.77 -0.15 -0.36
C ILE A 57 -14.05 -0.26 -1.86
N LEU A 58 -13.10 -0.76 -2.65
CA LEU A 58 -13.30 -0.96 -4.09
C LEU A 58 -14.47 -1.92 -4.37
N ALA A 59 -14.57 -3.03 -3.64
CA ALA A 59 -15.66 -3.97 -3.78
C ALA A 59 -17.03 -3.36 -3.44
N LYS A 60 -17.09 -2.45 -2.45
CA LYS A 60 -18.31 -1.69 -2.14
C LYS A 60 -18.61 -0.62 -3.17
N ALA A 61 -17.58 0.05 -3.68
CA ALA A 61 -17.69 1.07 -4.73
C ALA A 61 -18.30 0.49 -6.02
N PHE A 62 -17.77 -0.65 -6.48
CA PHE A 62 -18.27 -1.32 -7.68
C PHE A 62 -19.70 -1.87 -7.52
N ARG A 63 -20.14 -2.13 -6.30
CA ARG A 63 -21.54 -2.51 -6.00
C ARG A 63 -22.48 -1.32 -5.80
N GLY A 64 -21.98 -0.09 -5.85
CA GLY A 64 -22.76 1.11 -5.55
C GLY A 64 -23.08 1.30 -4.06
N GLU A 65 -22.59 0.44 -3.16
CA GLU A 65 -22.94 0.44 -1.74
C GLU A 65 -22.32 1.61 -0.93
N LEU A 66 -21.48 2.45 -1.55
CA LEU A 66 -20.85 3.60 -0.89
C LEU A 66 -21.76 4.82 -0.79
N VAL A 67 -22.89 4.82 -1.48
CA VAL A 67 -23.87 5.91 -1.50
C VAL A 67 -25.26 5.29 -1.34
N PRO A 68 -26.20 5.93 -0.60
CA PRO A 68 -27.58 5.49 -0.53
C PRO A 68 -28.16 5.27 -1.93
N GLN A 69 -28.82 4.13 -2.14
CA GLN A 69 -29.47 3.78 -3.40
C GLN A 69 -30.93 4.21 -3.36
N ASP A 70 -31.46 4.78 -4.44
CA ASP A 70 -32.90 5.04 -4.56
C ASP A 70 -33.57 3.77 -5.09
N PRO A 71 -34.59 3.21 -4.42
CA PRO A 71 -35.35 2.05 -4.93
C PRO A 71 -36.01 2.29 -6.30
N ASN A 72 -36.18 3.56 -6.70
CA ASN A 72 -36.74 3.95 -7.99
C ASN A 72 -35.67 4.15 -9.07
N ASP A 73 -34.38 3.92 -8.78
CA ASP A 73 -33.32 4.03 -9.77
C ASP A 73 -33.55 3.04 -10.93
N GLU A 74 -33.46 3.55 -12.16
CA GLU A 74 -33.60 2.71 -13.35
C GLU A 74 -32.41 1.73 -13.48
N PRO A 75 -32.63 0.47 -13.90
CA PRO A 75 -31.53 -0.44 -14.14
C PRO A 75 -30.58 0.10 -15.20
N ALA A 76 -29.26 -0.08 -15.01
CA ALA A 76 -28.23 0.40 -15.94
C ALA A 76 -28.45 -0.08 -17.40
N SER A 77 -29.10 -1.22 -17.61
CA SER A 77 -29.47 -1.73 -18.93
C SER A 77 -30.38 -0.77 -19.70
N VAL A 78 -31.36 -0.15 -19.01
CA VAL A 78 -32.32 0.78 -19.63
C VAL A 78 -31.60 2.04 -20.12
N LEU A 79 -30.67 2.56 -19.32
CA LEU A 79 -29.83 3.70 -19.71
C LEU A 79 -28.93 3.34 -20.91
N LEU A 80 -28.35 2.14 -20.93
CA LEU A 80 -27.50 1.67 -22.03
C LEU A 80 -28.29 1.53 -23.34
N GLU A 81 -29.50 1.00 -23.30
CA GLU A 81 -30.40 0.91 -24.45
C GLU A 81 -30.73 2.31 -24.99
N ARG A 82 -31.05 3.28 -24.12
CA ARG A 82 -31.25 4.69 -24.50
C ARG A 82 -30.02 5.30 -25.16
N ILE A 83 -28.82 5.07 -24.60
CA ILE A 83 -27.55 5.58 -25.16
C ILE A 83 -27.29 4.94 -26.54
N GLN A 84 -27.54 3.64 -26.71
CA GLN A 84 -27.37 2.95 -27.98
C GLN A 84 -28.35 3.49 -29.04
N ALA A 85 -29.62 3.63 -28.69
CA ALA A 85 -30.64 4.20 -29.56
C ALA A 85 -30.30 5.65 -29.98
N GLN A 86 -29.88 6.49 -29.02
CA GLN A 86 -29.43 7.87 -29.31
C GLN A 86 -28.20 7.89 -30.22
N ARG A 87 -27.22 7.01 -30.00
CA ARG A 87 -26.02 6.92 -30.86
C ARG A 87 -26.33 6.42 -32.27
N ALA A 88 -27.30 5.51 -32.42
CA ALA A 88 -27.74 5.02 -33.72
C ALA A 88 -28.54 6.09 -34.50
N ALA A 89 -29.32 6.91 -33.80
CA ALA A 89 -30.07 8.02 -34.38
C ALA A 89 -29.20 9.27 -34.67
N ALA A 90 -28.07 9.42 -33.97
CA ALA A 90 -27.14 10.52 -34.22
C ALA A 90 -26.47 10.37 -35.60
N PRO A 91 -26.44 11.43 -36.43
CA PRO A 91 -25.78 11.38 -37.73
C PRO A 91 -24.29 11.08 -37.53
N LYS A 92 -23.75 10.10 -38.27
CA LYS A 92 -22.32 9.78 -38.23
C LYS A 92 -21.52 11.04 -38.52
N ALA A 93 -20.77 11.53 -37.52
CA ALA A 93 -19.84 12.62 -37.72
C ALA A 93 -18.90 12.25 -38.88
N ARG A 94 -19.01 12.99 -39.99
CA ARG A 94 -18.18 12.80 -41.18
C ARG A 94 -16.76 13.16 -40.76
N ARG A 95 -15.94 12.16 -40.37
CA ARG A 95 -14.50 12.32 -40.17
C ARG A 95 -13.95 12.92 -41.45
N GLY A 96 -13.69 14.23 -41.43
CA GLY A 96 -13.14 14.97 -42.57
C GLY A 96 -11.80 14.34 -42.94
N ARG A 97 -11.76 13.63 -44.06
CA ARG A 97 -10.52 13.22 -44.70
C ARG A 97 -9.90 14.53 -45.20
N LYS A 98 -8.92 15.08 -44.47
CA LYS A 98 -8.10 16.17 -45.02
C LYS A 98 -7.41 15.60 -46.26
N ALA A 99 -7.86 16.02 -47.43
CA ALA A 99 -7.10 15.86 -48.66
C ALA A 99 -5.94 16.87 -48.57
N THR A 100 -4.72 16.35 -48.45
CA THR A 100 -3.49 17.09 -48.68
C THR A 100 -3.40 17.38 -50.17
N ALA A 101 -3.36 18.67 -50.51
CA ALA A 101 -2.80 19.18 -51.75
C ALA A 101 -1.38 19.70 -51.43
#